data_AF-A0A351SHU2-F1
#
_entry.id   AF-A0A351SHU2-F1
#
_cell.length_a   1.000
_cell.length_b   1.000
_cell.length_c   1.000
_cell.angle_alpha   90.00
_cell.angle_beta   90.00
_cell.angle_gamma   90.00
#
_symmetry.space_group_name_H-M   'P 1'
#
loop_
_entity.id
_entity.type
_entity.pdbx_description
1 polymer ?
#
loop_
_entity_poly.entity_id
_entity_poly.type
_entity_poly.pdbx_seq_one_letter_code
_entity_poly.pdbx_strand_id
1 'polypeptide(L)'
;MKILEPKNLAKIGLISMAAFFAGCSSSDDDDDGGNTTVSEGTAAYVKQKSELKGNFAEDVTLEAGVTYKITGEVNFEDGTTL
;
A
#
# COMPACT_ATOMS: atom_id res chain seq x y z
N MET A 1 56.86 17.86 15.69
CA MET A 1 56.19 19.01 15.06
C MET A 1 54.69 18.73 15.14
N LYS A 2 53.96 19.44 16.02
CA LYS A 2 52.48 19.47 16.02
C LYS A 2 52.03 20.29 14.80
N ILE A 3 50.84 20.01 14.25
CA ILE A 3 49.98 20.78 13.31
C ILE A 3 49.24 19.70 12.47
N LEU A 4 47.92 19.60 12.32
CA LEU A 4 46.74 20.32 12.79
C LEU A 4 45.53 19.39 12.51
N GLU A 5 44.60 19.30 13.46
CA GLU A 5 43.30 18.60 13.31
C GLU A 5 42.38 19.36 12.31
N PRO A 6 41.68 18.71 11.36
CA PRO A 6 40.61 19.37 10.63
C PRO A 6 39.34 19.43 11.47
N LYS A 7 39.17 20.56 12.17
CA LYS A 7 37.87 21.04 12.68
C LYS A 7 37.10 21.72 11.54
N ASN A 8 36.07 21.08 11.00
CA ASN A 8 34.79 21.68 10.57
C ASN A 8 34.00 20.66 9.76
N LEU A 9 32.85 20.23 10.30
CA LEU A 9 31.53 20.73 9.89
C LEU A 9 31.17 20.39 8.44
N ALA A 10 30.72 19.16 8.22
CA ALA A 10 29.70 18.88 7.23
C ALA A 10 28.50 18.29 7.97
N LYS A 11 27.55 19.18 8.31
CA LYS A 11 26.21 18.78 8.75
C LYS A 11 25.56 18.05 7.58
N ILE A 12 25.55 16.72 7.61
CA ILE A 12 24.79 15.93 6.64
C ILE A 12 23.32 16.20 6.95
N GLY A 13 22.68 16.97 6.07
CA GLY A 13 21.30 17.39 6.19
C GLY A 13 20.36 16.19 6.11
N LEU A 14 19.46 16.11 7.10
CA LEU A 14 18.25 15.31 7.05
C LEU A 14 17.35 15.86 5.94
N ILE A 15 17.15 15.09 4.87
CA ILE A 15 16.03 15.28 3.94
C ILE A 15 15.13 14.06 4.12
N SER A 16 14.24 14.11 5.12
CA SER A 16 13.07 13.24 5.15
C SER A 16 11.98 13.91 4.31
N MET A 17 11.92 13.55 3.03
CA MET A 17 10.77 13.90 2.19
C MET A 17 9.66 12.89 2.48
N ALA A 18 8.92 13.12 3.56
CA ALA A 18 7.65 12.44 3.76
C ALA A 18 6.68 12.97 2.69
N ALA A 19 6.50 12.20 1.62
CA ALA A 19 5.39 12.39 0.70
C ALA A 19 4.10 12.08 1.48
N PHE A 20 3.49 13.12 2.05
CA PHE A 20 2.11 13.06 2.46
C PHE A 20 1.28 12.92 1.18
N PHE A 21 0.86 11.70 0.86
CA PHE A 21 -0.29 11.50 0.00
C PHE A 21 -1.48 12.15 0.72
N ALA A 22 -1.86 13.34 0.27
CA ALA A 22 -3.18 13.88 0.52
C ALA A 22 -4.19 13.01 -0.25
N GLY A 23 -4.51 11.85 0.32
CA GLY A 23 -5.68 11.07 -0.05
C GLY A 23 -6.90 11.92 0.28
N CYS A 24 -7.54 12.46 -0.75
CA CYS A 24 -8.79 13.17 -0.63
C CYS A 24 -9.90 12.12 -0.45
N SER A 25 -10.27 11.83 0.80
CA SER A 25 -11.50 11.09 1.09
C SER A 25 -12.66 12.05 0.93
N SER A 26 -13.42 11.93 -0.17
CA SER A 26 -14.72 12.58 -0.29
C SER A 26 -15.68 11.89 0.70
N SER A 27 -16.14 12.64 1.69
CA SER A 27 -17.29 12.25 2.51
C SER A 27 -18.55 12.22 1.64
N ASP A 28 -19.27 11.10 1.68
CA ASP A 28 -20.72 11.03 1.53
C ASP A 28 -21.24 10.05 2.58
N ASP A 29 -22.23 10.51 3.34
CA ASP A 29 -22.99 9.80 4.36
C ASP A 29 -23.65 8.53 3.80
N ASP A 30 -23.68 7.41 4.54
CA ASP A 30 -24.80 6.48 4.51
C ASP A 30 -24.77 5.45 5.65
N ASP A 31 -25.98 5.17 6.12
CA ASP A 31 -26.40 4.38 7.26
C ASP A 31 -26.19 2.86 7.09
N ASP A 32 -26.22 2.18 8.24
CA ASP A 32 -26.67 0.79 8.43
C ASP A 32 -25.80 -0.43 8.02
N GLY A 33 -25.70 -1.35 8.99
CA GLY A 33 -25.33 -2.75 8.78
C GLY A 33 -23.83 -3.03 8.82
N GLY A 34 -23.37 -3.70 9.89
CA GLY A 34 -22.01 -4.20 10.06
C GLY A 34 -21.57 -5.22 9.00
N ASN A 35 -21.41 -4.77 7.76
CA ASN A 35 -20.64 -5.40 6.71
C ASN A 35 -19.27 -4.72 6.73
N THR A 36 -18.24 -5.40 7.22
CA THR A 36 -16.87 -4.92 7.11
C THR A 36 -16.58 -4.69 5.62
N THR A 37 -16.58 -3.42 5.20
CA THR A 37 -16.23 -3.01 3.85
C THR A 37 -14.74 -3.29 3.65
N VAL A 38 -14.43 -4.46 3.08
CA VAL A 38 -13.07 -4.79 2.66
C VAL A 38 -12.77 -4.05 1.37
N SER A 39 -11.68 -3.26 1.36
CA SER A 39 -11.27 -2.49 0.19
C SER A 39 -10.78 -3.40 -0.92
N GLU A 40 -11.21 -3.13 -2.16
CA GLU A 40 -10.64 -3.74 -3.37
C GLU A 40 -9.11 -3.55 -3.41
N GLY A 41 -8.40 -4.44 -4.10
CA GLY A 41 -6.93 -4.39 -4.19
C GLY A 41 -6.18 -4.86 -2.93
N THR A 42 -6.84 -5.57 -2.01
CA THR A 42 -6.22 -6.08 -0.77
C THR A 42 -6.30 -7.60 -0.67
N ALA A 43 -5.35 -8.22 0.04
CA ALA A 43 -5.39 -9.65 0.34
C ALA A 43 -6.65 -10.02 1.16
N ALA A 44 -7.13 -9.11 2.02
CA ALA A 44 -8.35 -9.29 2.80
C ALA A 44 -9.60 -9.39 1.90
N TYR A 45 -9.67 -8.56 0.85
CA TYR A 45 -10.74 -8.63 -0.15
C TYR A 45 -10.73 -9.97 -0.89
N VAL A 46 -9.56 -10.40 -1.36
CA VAL A 46 -9.39 -11.68 -2.07
C VAL A 46 -9.80 -12.86 -1.18
N LYS A 47 -9.40 -12.85 0.10
CA LYS A 47 -9.76 -13.90 1.05
C LYS A 47 -11.26 -13.94 1.36
N GLN A 48 -11.91 -12.77 1.49
CA GLN A 48 -13.32 -12.72 1.87
C GLN A 48 -14.26 -12.95 0.68
N LYS A 49 -13.89 -12.49 -0.51
CA LYS A 49 -14.76 -12.49 -1.69
C LYS A 49 -14.41 -13.60 -2.69
N SER A 50 -13.19 -14.14 -2.66
CA SER A 50 -12.65 -14.97 -3.74
C SER A 50 -12.72 -14.25 -5.09
N GLU A 51 -12.46 -12.94 -5.08
CA GLU A 51 -12.46 -12.07 -6.25
C GLU A 51 -11.15 -11.28 -6.31
N LEU A 52 -10.67 -11.05 -7.54
CA LEU A 52 -9.54 -10.18 -7.84
C LEU A 52 -10.10 -8.95 -8.56
N LYS A 53 -9.91 -7.77 -7.94
CA LYS A 53 -10.33 -6.48 -8.47
C LYS A 53 -9.54 -5.37 -7.76
N GLY A 54 -9.12 -4.36 -8.52
CA GLY A 54 -8.45 -3.16 -8.03
C GLY A 54 -6.93 -3.18 -8.23
N ASN A 55 -6.26 -2.25 -7.54
CA ASN A 55 -4.80 -2.10 -7.56
C ASN A 55 -4.22 -2.74 -6.30
N PHE A 56 -3.35 -3.72 -6.48
CA PHE A 56 -2.69 -4.46 -5.41
C PHE A 56 -1.31 -3.84 -5.15
N ALA A 57 -1.19 -3.17 -4.00
CA ALA A 57 0.05 -2.59 -3.48
C ALA A 57 0.76 -3.51 -2.47
N GLU A 58 0.23 -4.71 -2.25
CA GLU A 58 0.76 -5.74 -1.35
C GLU A 58 0.72 -7.11 -2.03
N ASP A 59 1.58 -8.01 -1.55
CA ASP A 59 1.59 -9.39 -2.01
C ASP A 59 0.27 -10.09 -1.64
N VAL A 60 -0.26 -10.84 -2.60
CA VAL A 60 -1.46 -11.65 -2.41
C VAL A 60 -1.08 -13.11 -2.63
N THR A 61 -1.45 -13.97 -1.68
CA THR A 61 -1.30 -15.42 -1.87
C THR A 61 -2.68 -16.04 -2.09
N LEU A 62 -2.83 -16.76 -3.19
CA LEU A 62 -4.06 -17.48 -3.53
C LEU A 62 -4.05 -18.89 -2.93
N GLU A 63 -5.19 -19.32 -2.40
CA GLU A 63 -5.37 -20.65 -1.84
C GLU A 63 -5.54 -21.68 -2.96
N ALA A 64 -4.81 -22.80 -2.85
CA ALA A 64 -4.86 -23.85 -3.86
C ALA A 64 -6.26 -24.48 -3.94
N GLY A 65 -6.75 -24.69 -5.17
CA GLY A 65 -8.07 -25.29 -5.41
C GLY A 65 -9.25 -24.33 -5.26
N VAL A 66 -9.01 -23.05 -4.96
CA VAL A 66 -10.05 -22.01 -4.96
C VAL A 66 -10.15 -21.39 -6.35
N THR A 67 -11.38 -21.19 -6.82
CA THR A 67 -11.64 -20.43 -8.05
C THR A 67 -11.82 -18.96 -7.69
N TYR A 68 -10.96 -18.11 -8.23
CA TYR A 68 -11.05 -16.66 -8.07
C TYR A 68 -11.68 -16.02 -9.30
N LYS A 69 -12.65 -15.12 -9.09
CA LYS A 69 -13.27 -14.37 -10.19
C LYS A 69 -12.53 -13.06 -10.41
N ILE A 70 -12.25 -12.75 -11.67
CA ILE A 70 -11.77 -11.42 -12.07
C ILE A 70 -13.01 -10.62 -12.51
N THR A 71 -13.43 -9.67 -11.68
CA THR A 71 -14.70 -8.92 -11.85
C THR A 71 -14.48 -7.49 -12.32
N GLY A 72 -13.24 -7.08 -12.53
CA GLY A 72 -12.86 -5.77 -13.05
C GLY A 72 -11.38 -5.71 -13.41
N GLU A 73 -10.85 -4.48 -13.45
CA GLU A 73 -9.42 -4.25 -13.63
C GLU A 73 -8.62 -4.83 -12.45
N VAL A 74 -7.48 -5.43 -12.76
CA VAL A 74 -6.57 -6.03 -11.78
C VAL A 74 -5.16 -5.56 -12.12
N ASN A 75 -4.61 -4.71 -11.27
CA ASN A 75 -3.26 -4.19 -11.44
C ASN A 75 -2.41 -4.58 -10.24
N PHE A 76 -1.21 -5.06 -10.48
CA PHE A 76 -0.20 -5.31 -9.47
C PHE A 76 0.83 -4.19 -9.56
N GLU A 77 1.02 -3.45 -8.47
CA GLU A 77 2.01 -2.38 -8.41
C GLU A 77 3.43 -2.95 -8.47
N ASP A 78 4.41 -2.12 -8.84
CA ASP A 78 5.79 -2.55 -8.99
C ASP A 78 6.33 -3.19 -7.70
N GLY A 79 6.97 -4.35 -7.85
CA GLY A 79 7.50 -5.13 -6.73
C GLY A 79 6.51 -6.02 -5.99
N THR A 80 5.22 -6.05 -6.37
CA THR A 80 4.23 -6.97 -5.78
C THR A 80 4.16 -8.31 -6.52
N THR A 81 3.76 -9.35 -5.79
CA THR A 81 3.58 -10.72 -6.30
C THR A 81 2.17 -11.25 -6.05
N LEU A 82 1.67 -12.04 -7.01
CA LEU A 82 0.47 -12.88 -6.91
C LEU A 82 0.83 -14.36 -6.84
#